data_AF-A0AB37CJL9-F1
#
_entry.id   AF-A0AB37CJL9-F1
#
_cell.length_a   1.000
_cell.length_b   1.000
_cell.length_c   1.000
_cell.angle_alpha   90.00
_cell.angle_beta   90.00
_cell.angle_gamma   90.00
#
_symmetry.space_group_name_H-M   'P 1'
#
loop_
_entity.id
_entity.type
_entity.pdbx_description
1 polymer ?
#
loop_
_entity_poly.entity_id
_entity_poly.type
_entity_poly.pdbx_seq_one_letter_code
_entity_poly.pdbx_strand_id
1 'polypeptide(L)'
;MESLTKKIKIVNTIISAFSLWGPVILFLIELYGKAKKKNLFIILPQLTPKMIISALLFFIVLYSLKLFWDLQGANLDSQANKESFDYLRTVDLYLENNFKMVSQKQFSCLVAIISIIAFTDFGNLRTYLTFLSTISVTNIISFSFLFFMSPNNEKRKEKEYLWLVTCMLTNLFTPFLFFVVIIKLTIWPCLPSNWVFGIHDVVYILLLLFIKMNYDSKTHLIKDNRL
;
A
#
# COMPACT_ATOMS: atom_id res chain seq x y z
N MET A 1 21.56 9.93 4.60
CA MET A 1 20.66 9.02 5.36
C MET A 1 19.74 9.80 6.32
N GLU A 2 20.26 10.64 7.22
CA GLU A 2 19.46 11.42 8.18
C GLU A 2 18.37 12.31 7.55
N SER A 3 18.68 12.99 6.44
CA SER A 3 17.72 13.80 5.68
C SER A 3 16.55 12.98 5.10
N LEU A 4 16.80 11.72 4.74
CA LEU A 4 15.80 10.82 4.17
C LEU A 4 14.90 10.24 5.27
N THR A 5 15.47 9.84 6.40
CA THR A 5 14.73 9.44 7.60
C THR A 5 13.77 10.55 8.05
N LYS A 6 14.21 11.81 8.02
CA LYS A 6 13.34 12.97 8.30
C LYS A 6 12.18 13.08 7.31
N LYS A 7 12.42 12.89 6.01
CA LYS A 7 11.38 12.88 4.97
C LYS A 7 10.37 11.74 5.19
N ILE A 8 10.84 10.54 5.51
CA ILE A 8 9.98 9.37 5.81
C ILE A 8 9.08 9.68 7.01
N LYS A 9 9.63 10.25 8.10
CA LYS A 9 8.83 10.67 9.26
C LYS A 9 7.74 11.67 8.88
N ILE A 10 8.05 12.68 8.05
CA ILE A 10 7.06 13.66 7.57
C ILE A 10 5.96 12.96 6.77
N VAL A 11 6.30 12.09 5.82
CA VAL A 11 5.32 11.38 5.01
C VAL A 11 4.46 10.42 5.85
N ASN A 12 5.05 9.74 6.83
CA ASN A 12 4.30 8.89 7.76
C ASN A 12 3.30 9.70 8.60
N THR A 13 3.65 10.93 8.96
CA THR A 13 2.72 11.88 9.61
C THR A 13 1.60 12.30 8.67
N ILE A 14 1.90 12.60 7.40
CA ILE A 14 0.89 12.92 6.38
C ILE A 14 -0.07 11.74 6.20
N ILE A 15 0.45 10.51 6.05
CA ILE A 15 -0.37 9.29 5.96
C ILE A 15 -1.24 9.14 7.20
N SER A 16 -0.70 9.37 8.39
CA SER A 16 -1.45 9.27 9.64
C SER A 16 -2.58 10.30 9.71
N ALA A 17 -2.30 11.56 9.38
CA ALA A 17 -3.29 12.63 9.35
C ALA A 17 -4.39 12.36 8.32
N PHE A 18 -4.00 11.94 7.11
CA PHE A 18 -4.95 11.57 6.05
C PHE A 18 -5.77 10.33 6.42
N SER A 19 -5.16 9.34 7.09
CA SER A 19 -5.87 8.13 7.53
C SER A 19 -6.96 8.43 8.55
N LEU A 20 -6.78 9.48 9.34
CA LEU A 20 -7.76 9.95 10.31
C LEU A 20 -8.83 10.84 9.66
N TRP A 21 -8.40 11.88 8.94
CA TRP A 21 -9.29 12.92 8.44
C TRP A 21 -9.88 12.64 7.07
N GLY A 22 -9.24 11.82 6.23
CA GLY A 22 -9.70 11.46 4.90
C GLY A 22 -11.10 10.83 4.90
N PRO A 23 -11.36 9.79 5.71
CA PRO A 23 -12.70 9.22 5.85
C PRO A 23 -13.73 10.25 6.38
N VAL A 24 -13.35 11.09 7.35
CA VAL A 24 -14.23 12.12 7.93
C VAL A 24 -14.63 13.16 6.88
N ILE A 25 -13.67 13.66 6.12
CA ILE A 25 -13.91 14.64 5.04
C ILE A 25 -14.80 14.04 3.97
N LEU A 26 -14.54 12.80 3.53
CA LEU A 26 -15.38 12.11 2.58
C LEU A 26 -16.83 11.98 3.10
N PHE A 27 -16.99 11.53 4.33
CA PHE A 27 -18.31 11.37 4.94
C PHE A 27 -19.09 12.68 4.99
N LEU A 28 -18.45 13.78 5.39
CA LEU A 28 -19.08 15.11 5.40
C LEU A 28 -19.51 15.57 4.00
N ILE A 29 -18.67 15.33 2.98
CA ILE A 29 -18.99 15.66 1.58
C ILE A 29 -20.21 14.85 1.10
N GLU A 30 -20.22 13.55 1.36
CA GLU A 30 -21.32 12.65 0.99
C GLU A 30 -22.65 13.05 1.69
N LEU A 31 -22.59 13.35 2.99
CA LEU A 31 -23.75 13.84 3.74
C LEU A 31 -24.29 15.16 3.19
N TYR A 32 -23.41 16.12 2.91
CA TYR A 32 -23.83 17.41 2.35
C TYR A 32 -24.48 17.24 0.98
N GLY A 33 -23.89 16.40 0.11
CA GLY A 33 -24.44 16.10 -1.22
C GLY A 33 -25.86 15.55 -1.14
N LYS A 34 -26.11 14.61 -0.22
CA LYS A 34 -27.45 14.08 0.07
C LYS A 34 -28.40 15.15 0.60
N ALA A 35 -27.95 15.99 1.54
CA ALA A 35 -28.79 17.01 2.17
C ALA A 35 -29.22 18.13 1.20
N LYS A 36 -28.32 18.61 0.34
CA LYS A 36 -28.61 19.74 -0.56
C LYS A 36 -29.11 19.36 -1.94
N LYS A 37 -29.21 18.06 -2.28
CA LYS A 37 -29.47 17.55 -3.64
C LYS A 37 -28.60 18.25 -4.70
N LYS A 38 -27.39 18.67 -4.33
CA LYS A 38 -26.45 19.40 -5.18
C LYS A 38 -25.07 18.77 -5.06
N ASN A 39 -24.43 18.54 -6.20
CA ASN A 39 -23.04 18.14 -6.24
C ASN A 39 -22.17 19.35 -5.89
N LEU A 40 -21.40 19.25 -4.80
CA LEU A 40 -20.62 20.36 -4.24
C LEU A 40 -19.46 20.81 -5.15
N PHE A 41 -18.99 19.94 -6.04
CA PHE A 41 -17.84 20.19 -6.91
C PHE A 41 -18.27 20.22 -8.37
N ILE A 42 -18.37 21.43 -8.93
CA ILE A 42 -18.69 21.72 -10.34
C ILE A 42 -17.46 22.35 -11.02
N ILE A 43 -16.27 21.80 -10.81
CA ILE A 43 -15.05 22.30 -11.49
C ILE A 43 -14.69 21.38 -12.67
N LEU A 44 -14.95 20.07 -12.55
CA LEU A 44 -15.10 19.14 -13.67
C LEU A 44 -16.27 18.19 -13.35
N PRO A 45 -17.30 18.05 -14.20
CA PRO A 45 -18.44 17.18 -13.93
C PRO A 45 -18.06 15.69 -13.78
N GLN A 46 -16.87 15.30 -14.23
CA GLN A 46 -16.35 13.93 -14.15
C GLN A 46 -15.47 13.66 -12.92
N LEU A 47 -14.98 14.70 -12.23
CA LEU A 47 -14.04 14.54 -11.10
C LEU A 47 -14.80 14.49 -9.77
N THR A 48 -15.11 13.28 -9.30
CA THR A 48 -15.86 13.08 -8.06
C THR A 48 -14.95 13.15 -6.81
N PRO A 49 -15.49 13.52 -5.63
CA PRO A 49 -14.72 13.53 -4.38
C PRO A 49 -14.07 12.18 -4.06
N LYS A 50 -14.77 11.06 -4.31
CA LYS A 50 -14.22 9.70 -4.17
C LYS A 50 -13.00 9.47 -5.08
N MET A 51 -13.02 9.97 -6.33
CA MET A 51 -11.87 9.88 -7.24
C MET A 51 -10.68 10.67 -6.70
N ILE A 52 -10.90 11.89 -6.24
CA ILE A 52 -9.84 12.74 -5.67
C ILE A 52 -9.21 12.06 -4.45
N ILE A 53 -10.03 11.58 -3.52
CA ILE A 53 -9.55 10.94 -2.28
C ILE A 53 -8.81 9.63 -2.59
N SER A 54 -9.33 8.81 -3.50
CA SER A 54 -8.64 7.58 -3.92
C SER A 54 -7.30 7.84 -4.61
N ALA A 55 -7.22 8.88 -5.46
CA ALA A 55 -5.99 9.29 -6.10
C ALA A 55 -4.96 9.80 -5.09
N LEU A 56 -5.37 10.72 -4.19
CA LEU A 56 -4.52 11.25 -3.13
C LEU A 56 -3.94 10.13 -2.27
N LEU A 57 -4.79 9.18 -1.85
CA LEU A 57 -4.35 8.03 -1.07
C LEU A 57 -3.29 7.23 -1.82
N PHE A 58 -3.57 6.85 -3.07
CA PHE A 58 -2.62 6.08 -3.89
C PHE A 58 -1.28 6.80 -4.07
N PHE A 59 -1.30 8.09 -4.44
CA PHE A 59 -0.06 8.85 -4.67
C PHE A 59 0.75 9.09 -3.39
N ILE A 60 0.11 9.30 -2.24
CA ILE A 60 0.82 9.42 -0.96
C ILE A 60 1.53 8.10 -0.61
N VAL A 61 0.87 6.96 -0.81
CA VAL A 61 1.48 5.64 -0.58
C VAL A 61 2.62 5.39 -1.57
N LEU A 62 2.42 5.67 -2.86
CA LEU A 62 3.45 5.51 -3.89
C LEU A 62 4.68 6.35 -3.55
N TYR A 63 4.50 7.60 -3.11
CA TYR A 63 5.59 8.45 -2.68
C TYR A 63 6.30 7.94 -1.42
N SER A 64 5.54 7.42 -0.44
CA SER A 64 6.12 6.78 0.74
C SER A 64 7.01 5.59 0.37
N LEU A 65 6.52 4.71 -0.52
CA LEU A 65 7.27 3.55 -0.99
C LEU A 65 8.51 3.95 -1.79
N LYS A 66 8.45 5.02 -2.58
CA LYS A 66 9.63 5.59 -3.25
C LYS A 66 10.68 6.03 -2.23
N LEU A 67 10.30 6.73 -1.16
CA LEU A 67 11.26 7.14 -0.13
C LEU A 67 11.91 5.95 0.59
N PHE A 68 11.13 4.89 0.80
CA PHE A 68 11.61 3.64 1.36
C PHE A 68 12.58 2.92 0.40
N TRP A 69 12.29 2.94 -0.91
CA TRP A 69 13.22 2.45 -1.95
C TRP A 69 14.51 3.27 -1.99
N ASP A 70 14.41 4.60 -1.94
CA ASP A 70 15.56 5.50 -1.87
C ASP A 70 16.39 5.24 -0.60
N LEU A 71 15.76 4.80 0.50
CA LEU A 71 16.45 4.45 1.75
C LEU A 71 17.24 3.17 1.61
N GLN A 72 16.69 2.18 0.90
CA GLN A 72 17.40 0.97 0.52
C GLN A 72 18.59 1.29 -0.42
N GLY A 73 18.39 2.18 -1.40
CA GLY A 73 19.45 2.67 -2.29
C GLY A 73 20.57 3.42 -1.57
N ALA A 74 20.22 4.32 -0.64
CA ALA A 74 21.22 5.00 0.17
C ALA A 74 22.00 4.05 1.09
N ASN A 75 21.37 2.97 1.55
CA ASN A 75 22.06 1.91 2.29
C ASN A 75 23.06 1.16 1.38
N LEU A 76 22.65 0.84 0.14
CA LEU A 76 23.53 0.26 -0.89
C LEU A 76 24.77 1.10 -1.15
N ASP A 77 24.61 2.40 -1.41
CA ASP A 77 25.73 3.28 -1.73
C ASP A 77 26.70 3.44 -0.55
N SER A 78 26.17 3.50 0.68
CA SER A 78 27.00 3.52 1.89
C SER A 78 27.76 2.22 2.12
N GLN A 79 27.25 1.12 1.55
CA GLN A 79 27.83 -0.22 1.63
C GLN A 79 28.65 -0.60 0.40
N ALA A 80 28.72 0.19 -0.67
CA ALA A 80 29.53 -0.12 -1.86
C ALA A 80 31.04 -0.28 -1.56
N ASN A 81 31.49 0.15 -0.38
CA ASN A 81 32.83 -0.12 0.18
C ASN A 81 32.94 -1.44 0.97
N LYS A 82 31.88 -2.27 1.02
CA LYS A 82 31.78 -3.58 1.69
C LYS A 82 31.14 -4.57 0.70
N GLU A 83 31.76 -5.73 0.49
CA GLU A 83 31.45 -6.68 -0.61
C GLU A 83 30.03 -7.31 -0.64
N SER A 84 29.08 -6.94 0.23
CA SER A 84 27.75 -7.56 0.25
C SER A 84 26.61 -6.62 0.64
N PHE A 85 25.47 -6.79 -0.05
CA PHE A 85 24.22 -6.08 0.25
C PHE A 85 23.58 -6.61 1.53
N ASP A 86 23.34 -5.72 2.50
CA ASP A 86 22.70 -6.08 3.77
C ASP A 86 21.17 -6.03 3.68
N TYR A 87 20.59 -7.14 3.20
CA TYR A 87 19.15 -7.37 3.17
C TYR A 87 18.51 -7.20 4.56
N LEU A 88 19.24 -7.56 5.62
CA LEU A 88 18.71 -7.59 6.98
C LEU A 88 18.62 -6.17 7.55
N ARG A 89 19.65 -5.35 7.36
CA ARG A 89 19.62 -3.94 7.79
C ARG A 89 18.48 -3.16 7.15
N THR A 90 18.10 -3.50 5.91
CA THR A 90 16.93 -2.91 5.25
C THR A 90 15.64 -3.19 6.04
N VAL A 91 15.49 -4.40 6.60
CA VAL A 91 14.33 -4.77 7.42
C VAL A 91 14.28 -3.94 8.70
N ASP A 92 15.40 -3.80 9.43
CA ASP A 92 15.49 -2.93 10.62
C ASP A 92 15.06 -1.50 10.29
N LEU A 93 15.64 -0.92 9.24
CA LEU A 93 15.39 0.47 8.88
C LEU A 93 13.90 0.74 8.63
N TYR A 94 13.18 -0.20 8.02
CA TYR A 94 11.76 -0.05 7.75
C TYR A 94 10.92 -0.17 9.03
N LEU A 95 11.22 -1.17 9.86
CA LEU A 95 10.50 -1.39 11.12
C LEU A 95 10.75 -0.25 12.13
N GLU A 96 11.99 0.21 12.27
CA GLU A 96 12.39 1.36 13.10
C GLU A 96 11.69 2.67 12.64
N ASN A 97 11.40 2.79 11.35
CA ASN A 97 10.68 3.94 10.79
C ASN A 97 9.16 3.73 10.71
N ASN A 98 8.60 2.93 11.63
CA ASN A 98 7.15 2.78 11.85
C ASN A 98 6.36 2.21 10.67
N PHE A 99 7.00 1.47 9.75
CA PHE A 99 6.33 0.91 8.57
C PHE A 99 5.10 0.06 8.94
N LYS A 100 5.18 -0.75 10.02
CA LYS A 100 4.05 -1.54 10.53
C LYS A 100 2.83 -0.69 10.87
N MET A 101 3.03 0.39 11.61
CA MET A 101 1.96 1.30 12.03
C MET A 101 1.34 2.01 10.81
N VAL A 102 2.18 2.41 9.86
CA VAL A 102 1.74 3.04 8.60
C VAL A 102 0.86 2.10 7.80
N SER A 103 1.28 0.84 7.64
CA SER A 103 0.53 -0.22 6.95
C SER A 103 -0.85 -0.43 7.57
N GLN A 104 -0.92 -0.52 8.91
CA GLN A 104 -2.19 -0.67 9.63
C GLN A 104 -3.12 0.54 9.46
N LYS A 105 -2.58 1.76 9.56
CA LYS A 105 -3.35 3.00 9.36
C LYS A 105 -3.91 3.11 7.94
N GLN A 106 -3.11 2.76 6.93
CA GLN A 106 -3.53 2.73 5.54
C GLN A 106 -4.70 1.75 5.32
N PHE A 107 -4.59 0.52 5.84
CA PHE A 107 -5.67 -0.46 5.75
C PHE A 107 -6.95 0.02 6.44
N SER A 108 -6.86 0.52 7.68
CA SER A 108 -8.02 1.04 8.40
C SER A 108 -8.68 2.22 7.68
N CYS A 109 -7.88 3.12 7.10
CA CYS A 109 -8.37 4.24 6.28
C CYS A 109 -9.15 3.73 5.05
N LEU A 110 -8.59 2.76 4.33
CA LEU A 110 -9.25 2.15 3.16
C LEU A 110 -10.58 1.51 3.55
N VAL A 111 -10.60 0.68 4.60
CA VAL A 111 -11.83 0.04 5.09
C VAL A 111 -12.89 1.09 5.41
N ALA A 112 -12.54 2.17 6.10
CA ALA A 112 -13.46 3.24 6.44
C ALA A 112 -14.01 3.95 5.18
N ILE A 113 -13.14 4.34 4.26
CA ILE A 113 -13.54 5.01 3.00
C ILE A 113 -14.46 4.11 2.17
N ILE A 114 -14.08 2.84 1.97
CA ILE A 114 -14.88 1.88 1.19
C ILE A 114 -16.25 1.67 1.83
N SER A 115 -16.29 1.56 3.16
CA SER A 115 -17.55 1.41 3.90
C SER A 115 -18.46 2.61 3.69
N ILE A 116 -17.93 3.84 3.84
CA ILE A 116 -18.68 5.08 3.60
C ILE A 116 -19.27 5.10 2.18
N ILE A 117 -18.46 4.77 1.18
CA ILE A 117 -18.90 4.73 -0.23
C ILE A 117 -19.95 3.64 -0.45
N ALA A 118 -19.77 2.44 0.12
CA ALA A 118 -20.73 1.35 0.00
C ALA A 118 -22.10 1.71 0.60
N PHE A 119 -22.14 2.50 1.67
CA PHE A 119 -23.38 3.02 2.26
C PHE A 119 -24.04 4.12 1.41
N THR A 120 -23.30 4.79 0.54
CA THR A 120 -23.85 5.84 -0.34
C THR A 120 -24.18 5.33 -1.75
N ASP A 121 -23.60 4.19 -2.15
CA ASP A 121 -23.73 3.57 -3.48
C ASP A 121 -24.12 2.08 -3.40
N PHE A 122 -25.34 1.81 -2.93
CA PHE A 122 -25.85 0.44 -2.80
C PHE A 122 -25.92 -0.34 -4.12
N GLY A 123 -26.04 0.33 -5.27
CA GLY A 123 -26.08 -0.32 -6.58
C GLY A 123 -24.82 -1.13 -6.90
N ASN A 124 -23.68 -0.78 -6.27
CA ASN A 124 -22.40 -1.45 -6.48
C ASN A 124 -21.92 -2.25 -5.25
N LEU A 125 -22.82 -2.55 -4.30
CA LEU A 125 -22.49 -3.20 -3.03
C LEU A 125 -21.63 -4.47 -3.20
N ARG A 126 -21.96 -5.33 -4.16
CA ARG A 126 -21.19 -6.55 -4.44
C ARG A 126 -19.73 -6.26 -4.82
N THR A 127 -19.48 -5.19 -5.58
CA THR A 127 -18.13 -4.78 -5.96
C THR A 127 -17.35 -4.32 -4.73
N TYR A 128 -17.96 -3.52 -3.85
CA TYR A 128 -17.32 -3.05 -2.63
C TYR A 128 -17.06 -4.19 -1.63
N LEU A 129 -17.99 -5.15 -1.49
CA LEU A 129 -17.79 -6.34 -0.65
C LEU A 129 -16.67 -7.22 -1.18
N THR A 130 -16.62 -7.45 -2.50
CA THR A 130 -15.52 -8.18 -3.15
C THR A 130 -14.20 -7.47 -2.88
N PHE A 131 -14.17 -6.15 -3.04
CA PHE A 131 -12.98 -5.37 -2.76
C PHE A 131 -12.52 -5.47 -1.30
N LEU A 132 -13.43 -5.26 -0.34
CA LEU A 132 -13.15 -5.41 1.09
C LEU A 132 -12.62 -6.81 1.43
N SER A 133 -13.20 -7.86 0.84
CA SER A 133 -12.74 -9.23 1.03
C SER A 133 -11.32 -9.42 0.50
N THR A 134 -11.04 -9.02 -0.75
CA THR A 134 -9.71 -9.11 -1.37
C THR A 134 -8.66 -8.40 -0.52
N ILE A 135 -8.91 -7.14 -0.12
CA ILE A 135 -7.93 -6.39 0.67
C ILE A 135 -7.75 -6.93 2.08
N SER A 136 -8.80 -7.51 2.68
CA SER A 136 -8.69 -8.06 4.03
C SER A 136 -7.80 -9.30 4.03
N VAL A 137 -7.96 -10.19 3.05
CA VAL A 137 -7.12 -11.38 2.93
C VAL A 137 -5.65 -11.01 2.73
N THR A 138 -5.35 -10.11 1.79
CA THR A 138 -3.96 -9.70 1.51
C THR A 138 -3.33 -8.96 2.70
N ASN A 139 -4.09 -8.09 3.37
CA ASN A 139 -3.57 -7.36 4.54
C ASN A 139 -3.42 -8.25 5.79
N ILE A 140 -4.25 -9.27 6.00
CA ILE A 140 -4.04 -10.26 7.07
C ILE A 140 -2.70 -10.97 6.89
N ILE A 141 -2.37 -11.40 5.68
CA ILE A 141 -1.09 -12.04 5.35
C ILE A 141 0.07 -11.06 5.61
N SER A 142 -0.02 -9.84 5.08
CA SER A 142 0.97 -8.78 5.27
C SER A 142 1.20 -8.45 6.77
N PHE A 143 0.14 -8.29 7.55
CA PHE A 143 0.24 -8.01 8.98
C PHE A 143 0.81 -9.19 9.77
N SER A 144 0.51 -10.42 9.36
CA SER A 144 1.11 -11.61 9.96
C SER A 144 2.62 -11.61 9.76
N PHE A 145 3.09 -11.32 8.53
CA PHE A 145 4.51 -11.16 8.26
C PHE A 145 5.13 -10.02 9.09
N LEU A 146 4.52 -8.85 9.13
CA LEU A 146 4.99 -7.73 9.95
C LEU A 146 5.05 -8.08 11.43
N PHE A 147 4.08 -8.83 11.94
CA PHE A 147 4.06 -9.32 13.32
C PHE A 147 5.27 -10.22 13.59
N PHE A 148 5.54 -11.21 12.73
CA PHE A 148 6.68 -12.11 12.90
C PHE A 148 8.04 -11.42 12.74
N MET A 149 8.13 -10.34 11.96
CA MET A 149 9.36 -9.54 11.80
C MET A 149 9.58 -8.51 12.92
N SER A 150 8.54 -8.16 13.69
CA SER A 150 8.60 -7.09 14.70
C SER A 150 9.54 -7.37 15.88
N PRO A 151 9.66 -8.60 16.42
CA PRO A 151 10.60 -8.89 17.49
C PRO A 151 12.03 -8.68 17.01
N ASN A 152 12.79 -7.85 17.73
CA ASN A 152 14.21 -7.64 17.43
C ASN A 152 15.03 -8.81 17.96
N ASN A 153 15.12 -9.88 17.16
CA ASN A 153 16.00 -11.00 17.48
C ASN A 153 17.42 -10.60 17.08
N GLU A 154 18.42 -10.89 17.93
CA GLU A 154 19.84 -10.63 17.67
C GLU A 154 20.36 -11.21 16.32
N LYS A 155 19.59 -12.10 15.69
CA LYS A 155 19.82 -12.62 14.34
C LYS A 155 18.53 -12.58 13.51
N ARG A 156 18.43 -11.60 12.60
CA ARG A 156 17.39 -11.59 11.56
C ARG A 156 17.60 -12.71 10.55
N LYS A 157 16.50 -13.25 10.03
CA LYS A 157 16.54 -14.29 8.98
C LYS A 157 16.43 -13.64 7.61
N GLU A 158 17.19 -14.13 6.63
CA GLU A 158 17.19 -13.56 5.27
C GLU A 158 15.78 -13.53 4.64
N LYS A 159 14.92 -14.51 4.94
CA LYS A 159 13.52 -14.55 4.49
C LYS A 159 12.66 -13.37 4.96
N GLU A 160 13.06 -12.66 6.03
CA GLU A 160 12.37 -11.46 6.51
C GLU A 160 12.41 -10.34 5.48
N TYR A 161 13.45 -10.28 4.64
CA TYR A 161 13.47 -9.34 3.53
C TYR A 161 12.36 -9.62 2.51
N LEU A 162 12.16 -10.88 2.13
CA LEU A 162 11.09 -11.28 1.21
C LEU A 162 9.70 -10.97 1.80
N TRP A 163 9.55 -11.18 3.12
CA TRP A 163 8.35 -10.81 3.86
C TRP A 163 8.10 -9.30 3.83
N LEU A 164 9.13 -8.49 4.09
CA LEU A 164 9.04 -7.03 4.01
C LEU A 164 8.59 -6.56 2.63
N VAL A 165 9.21 -7.08 1.56
CA VAL A 165 8.84 -6.72 0.19
C VAL A 165 7.39 -7.10 -0.11
N THR A 166 6.94 -8.26 0.37
CA THR A 166 5.52 -8.66 0.24
C THR A 166 4.58 -7.66 0.92
N CYS A 167 4.94 -7.18 2.11
CA CYS A 167 4.18 -6.16 2.82
C CYS A 167 4.16 -4.81 2.09
N MET A 168 5.28 -4.41 1.50
CA MET A 168 5.37 -3.19 0.66
C MET A 168 4.46 -3.29 -0.56
N LEU A 169 4.48 -4.41 -1.27
CA LEU A 169 3.61 -4.64 -2.41
C LEU A 169 2.14 -4.62 -1.99
N THR A 170 1.79 -5.28 -0.88
CA THR A 170 0.42 -5.24 -0.35
C THR A 170 -0.03 -3.79 -0.11
N ASN A 171 0.80 -2.99 0.56
CA ASN A 171 0.51 -1.59 0.86
C ASN A 171 0.37 -0.73 -0.40
N LEU A 172 1.03 -1.08 -1.52
CA LEU A 172 0.90 -0.38 -2.81
C LEU A 172 -0.34 -0.81 -3.60
N PHE A 173 -0.51 -2.12 -3.76
CA PHE A 173 -1.53 -2.71 -4.62
C PHE A 173 -2.93 -2.49 -4.08
N THR A 174 -3.09 -2.46 -2.76
CA THR A 174 -4.38 -2.21 -2.12
C THR A 174 -4.98 -0.83 -2.48
N PRO A 175 -4.30 0.32 -2.24
CA PRO A 175 -4.82 1.62 -2.66
C PRO A 175 -4.83 1.82 -4.17
N PHE A 176 -3.95 1.14 -4.92
CA PHE A 176 -4.01 1.14 -6.39
C PHE A 176 -5.30 0.48 -6.90
N LEU A 177 -5.65 -0.70 -6.38
CA LEU A 177 -6.90 -1.40 -6.70
C LEU A 177 -8.09 -0.54 -6.33
N PHE A 178 -8.06 0.15 -5.17
CA PHE A 178 -9.09 1.10 -4.80
C PHE A 178 -9.28 2.19 -5.87
N PHE A 179 -8.18 2.85 -6.26
CA PHE A 179 -8.19 3.90 -7.26
C PHE A 179 -8.77 3.40 -8.60
N VAL A 180 -8.33 2.23 -9.08
CA VAL A 180 -8.82 1.63 -10.33
C VAL A 180 -10.31 1.29 -10.24
N VAL A 181 -10.77 0.71 -9.12
CA VAL A 181 -12.19 0.38 -8.91
C VAL A 181 -13.05 1.64 -8.93
N ILE A 182 -12.62 2.72 -8.26
CA ILE A 182 -13.37 3.98 -8.25
C ILE A 182 -13.42 4.63 -9.64
N ILE A 183 -12.32 4.62 -10.38
CA ILE A 183 -12.29 5.09 -11.78
C ILE A 183 -13.23 4.25 -12.64
N LYS A 184 -13.15 2.92 -12.54
CA LYS A 184 -14.04 2.01 -13.27
C LYS A 184 -15.50 2.29 -12.98
N LEU A 185 -15.88 2.42 -11.71
CA LEU A 185 -17.28 2.65 -11.32
C LEU A 185 -17.80 4.03 -11.76
N THR A 186 -16.92 5.00 -11.98
CA THR A 186 -17.31 6.37 -12.35
C THR A 186 -17.26 6.63 -13.85
N ILE A 187 -16.25 6.10 -14.55
CA ILE A 187 -15.98 6.38 -15.97
C ILE A 187 -16.40 5.21 -16.88
N TRP A 188 -16.21 3.97 -16.44
CA TRP A 188 -16.47 2.76 -17.24
C TRP A 188 -17.41 1.77 -16.54
N PRO A 189 -18.64 2.17 -16.18
CA PRO A 189 -19.53 1.34 -15.38
C PRO A 189 -19.89 0.01 -16.06
N CYS A 190 -19.89 -0.04 -17.39
CA CYS A 190 -20.24 -1.21 -18.20
C CYS A 190 -19.19 -2.33 -18.21
N LEU A 191 -17.95 -2.07 -17.78
CA LEU A 191 -16.92 -3.09 -17.73
C LEU A 191 -17.24 -4.10 -16.60
N PRO A 192 -17.08 -5.43 -16.77
CA PRO A 192 -17.37 -6.35 -15.68
C PRO A 192 -16.29 -6.24 -14.58
N SER A 193 -16.70 -6.01 -13.33
CA SER A 193 -15.76 -5.79 -12.20
C SER A 193 -14.86 -7.00 -11.92
N ASN A 194 -15.31 -8.22 -12.26
CA ASN A 194 -14.54 -9.45 -12.04
C ASN A 194 -13.17 -9.43 -12.73
N TRP A 195 -13.06 -8.80 -13.90
CA TRP A 195 -11.79 -8.68 -14.63
C TRP A 195 -10.78 -7.83 -13.87
N VAL A 196 -11.23 -6.76 -13.21
CA VAL A 196 -10.35 -5.86 -12.46
C VAL A 196 -9.70 -6.61 -11.29
N PHE A 197 -10.49 -7.35 -10.52
CA PHE A 197 -9.98 -8.16 -9.41
C PHE A 197 -9.12 -9.33 -9.90
N GLY A 198 -9.56 -10.05 -10.94
CA GLY A 198 -8.80 -11.17 -11.50
C GLY A 198 -7.43 -10.76 -12.03
N ILE A 199 -7.35 -9.67 -12.81
CA ILE A 199 -6.09 -9.13 -13.33
C ILE A 199 -5.20 -8.67 -12.17
N HIS A 200 -5.76 -7.97 -11.19
CA HIS A 200 -5.03 -7.54 -10.01
C HIS A 200 -4.38 -8.72 -9.28
N ASP A 201 -5.14 -9.77 -9.00
CA ASP A 201 -4.66 -10.92 -8.24
C ASP A 201 -3.59 -11.70 -9.01
N VAL A 202 -3.76 -11.86 -10.33
CA VAL A 202 -2.76 -12.48 -11.21
C VAL A 202 -1.46 -11.67 -11.21
N VAL A 203 -1.52 -10.35 -11.41
CA VAL A 203 -0.34 -9.47 -11.42
C VAL A 203 0.35 -9.50 -10.06
N TYR A 204 -0.41 -9.46 -8.97
CA TYR A 204 0.11 -9.53 -7.61
C TYR A 204 0.87 -10.83 -7.37
N ILE A 205 0.28 -11.99 -7.74
CA ILE A 205 0.92 -13.30 -7.59
C ILE A 205 2.18 -13.40 -8.46
N LEU A 206 2.11 -12.98 -9.73
CA LEU A 206 3.26 -13.03 -10.64
C LEU A 206 4.44 -12.19 -10.13
N LEU A 207 4.17 -11.01 -9.57
CA LEU A 207 5.20 -10.17 -8.97
C LEU A 207 5.83 -10.82 -7.73
N LEU A 208 5.03 -11.44 -6.86
CA LEU A 208 5.57 -12.17 -5.71
C LEU A 208 6.44 -13.36 -6.14
N LEU A 209 6.01 -14.12 -7.16
CA LEU A 209 6.80 -15.21 -7.71
C LEU A 209 8.10 -14.71 -8.32
N PHE A 210 8.05 -13.64 -9.12
CA PHE A 210 9.23 -13.03 -9.73
C PHE A 210 10.24 -12.55 -8.67
N ILE A 211 9.77 -11.91 -7.60
CA ILE A 211 10.64 -11.44 -6.52
C ILE A 211 11.26 -12.61 -5.77
N LYS A 212 10.46 -13.65 -5.48
CA LYS A 212 10.95 -14.87 -4.84
C LYS A 212 12.04 -15.54 -5.70
N MET A 213 11.80 -15.71 -7.00
CA MET A 213 12.78 -16.32 -7.92
C MET A 213 14.09 -15.52 -7.97
N ASN A 214 14.03 -14.19 -8.03
CA ASN A 214 15.21 -13.34 -8.02
C ASN A 214 15.97 -13.41 -6.68
N TYR A 215 15.23 -13.50 -5.57
CA TYR A 215 15.80 -13.66 -4.23
C TYR A 215 16.51 -15.01 -4.08
N ASP A 216 15.87 -16.10 -4.52
CA ASP A 216 16.44 -17.46 -4.49
C ASP A 216 17.68 -17.55 -5.39
N SER A 217 17.65 -16.97 -6.60
CA SER A 217 18.81 -16.93 -7.50
C SER A 217 20.01 -16.20 -6.90
N LYS A 218 19.80 -15.04 -6.26
CA LYS A 218 20.88 -14.28 -5.61
C LYS A 218 21.45 -14.98 -4.40
N THR A 219 20.60 -15.64 -3.59
CA THR A 219 21.07 -16.40 -2.42
C THR A 219 21.82 -17.67 -2.81
N HIS A 220 21.45 -18.33 -3.92
CA HIS A 220 22.21 -19.44 -4.50
C HIS A 220 23.61 -19.01 -4.99
N LEU A 221 23.70 -17.92 -5.75
CA LEU A 221 24.98 -17.38 -6.23
C LEU A 221 25.95 -16.99 -5.09
N ILE A 222 25.43 -16.47 -3.98
CA ILE A 222 26.23 -16.12 -2.79
C ILE A 222 26.73 -17.37 -2.05
N LYS A 223 25.98 -18.48 -2.10
CA LYS A 223 26.40 -19.75 -1.49
C LYS A 223 27.46 -20.47 -2.33
N ASP A 224 27.33 -20.43 -3.66
CA ASP A 224 28.25 -21.11 -4.57
C ASP A 224 29.62 -20.42 -4.66
N ASN A 225 29.69 -19.09 -4.44
CA ASN A 225 30.95 -18.33 -4.41
C ASN A 225 31.68 -18.34 -3.05
N ARG A 226 31.27 -19.18 -2.08
CA ARG A 226 31.98 -19.40 -0.80
C ARG A 226 32.72 -20.75 -0.77
N LEU A 227 33.48 -21.04 -1.83
CA LEU A 227 34.45 -22.13 -1.90
C LEU A 227 35.83 -21.58 -2.25
#